data_AF-A0A182PA79-F1
#
_entry.id   AF-A0A182PA79-F1
#
_cell.length_a   1.000
_cell.length_b   1.000
_cell.length_c   1.000
_cell.angle_alpha   90.00
_cell.angle_beta   90.00
_cell.angle_gamma   90.00
#
_symmetry.space_group_name_H-M   'P 1'
#
loop_
_entity.id
_entity.type
_entity.pdbx_description
1 polymer ?
#
loop_
_entity_poly.entity_id
_entity_poly.type
_entity_poly.pdbx_seq_one_letter_code
_entity_poly.pdbx_strand_id
1 'polypeptide(L)'
;MLQKKARPGYIQFIKTSAKTLIVVEALLFAFSYAGWYRLNTNREFRYYVKKNYPSILEAYYQLGETLGGDKSIRTYDENIWQQEQQAKK
;
A
#
# COMPACT_ATOMS: atom_id res chain seq x y z
N MET A 1 51.61 -17.05 14.51
CA MET A 1 50.17 -17.37 14.68
C MET A 1 49.39 -16.07 14.57
N LEU A 2 48.46 -15.94 13.62
CA LEU A 2 47.68 -14.71 13.43
C LEU A 2 46.66 -14.55 14.57
N GLN A 3 46.88 -13.60 15.47
CA GLN A 3 45.91 -13.26 16.51
C GLN A 3 44.64 -12.69 15.87
N LYS A 4 43.52 -13.40 15.99
CA LYS A 4 42.20 -12.88 15.64
C LYS A 4 41.82 -11.78 16.64
N LYS A 5 41.97 -10.52 16.24
CA LYS A 5 41.41 -9.37 16.97
C LYS A 5 39.89 -9.55 17.05
N ALA A 6 39.35 -9.62 18.26
CA ALA A 6 37.90 -9.72 18.48
C ALA A 6 37.21 -8.54 17.77
N ARG A 7 36.27 -8.84 16.87
CA ARG A 7 35.49 -7.80 16.20
C ARG A 7 34.67 -7.07 17.28
N PRO A 8 34.62 -5.74 17.27
CA PRO A 8 33.93 -5.02 18.32
C PRO A 8 32.42 -5.27 18.25
N GLY A 9 31.80 -5.50 19.41
CA GLY A 9 30.41 -5.97 19.52
C GLY A 9 29.38 -5.09 18.80
N TYR A 10 29.63 -3.78 18.67
CA TYR A 10 28.74 -2.85 17.95
C TYR A 10 28.56 -3.21 16.46
N ILE A 11 29.58 -3.80 15.81
CA ILE A 11 29.46 -4.23 14.40
C ILE A 11 28.46 -5.38 14.27
N GLN A 12 28.35 -6.24 15.28
CA GLN A 12 27.38 -7.32 15.29
C GLN A 12 25.96 -6.80 15.46
N PHE A 13 25.74 -5.82 16.35
CA PHE A 13 24.44 -5.17 16.50
C PHE A 13 24.00 -4.44 15.23
N ILE A 14 24.88 -3.66 14.59
CA ILE A 14 24.56 -2.97 13.32
C ILE A 14 24.16 -3.97 12.24
N LYS A 15 24.88 -5.09 12.11
CA LYS A 15 24.56 -6.14 11.12
C LYS A 15 23.20 -6.78 11.37
N THR A 16 22.83 -7.02 12.61
CA THR A 16 21.52 -7.58 12.95
C THR A 16 20.41 -6.56 12.71
N SER A 17 20.58 -5.32 13.15
CA SER A 17 19.60 -4.25 12.94
C SER A 17 19.35 -3.97 11.45
N ALA A 18 20.40 -3.95 10.64
CA ALA A 18 20.26 -3.76 9.19
C ALA A 18 19.45 -4.90 8.54
N LYS A 19 19.69 -6.15 8.92
CA LYS A 19 18.90 -7.29 8.42
C LYS A 19 17.44 -7.18 8.83
N THR A 20 17.17 -6.86 10.09
CA THR A 20 15.80 -6.70 10.58
C THR A 20 15.08 -5.58 9.84
N LEU A 21 15.71 -4.43 9.63
CA LEU A 21 15.13 -3.33 8.86
C LEU A 21 14.77 -3.75 7.44
N ILE A 22 15.66 -4.48 6.74
CA ILE A 22 15.38 -4.97 5.39
C ILE A 22 14.17 -5.91 5.38
N VAL A 23 14.06 -6.83 6.34
CA VAL A 23 12.91 -7.75 6.43
C VAL A 23 11.62 -6.98 6.72
N VAL A 24 11.66 -6.02 7.65
CA VAL A 24 10.50 -5.18 7.97
C VAL A 24 10.05 -4.37 6.76
N GLU A 25 10.99 -3.72 6.07
CA GLU A 25 10.70 -2.95 4.86
C GLU A 25 10.11 -3.83 3.75
N ALA A 26 10.66 -5.03 3.54
CA ALA A 26 10.13 -5.97 2.55
C ALA A 26 8.69 -6.40 2.87
N LEU A 27 8.38 -6.63 4.15
CA LEU A 27 7.02 -6.94 4.58
C LEU A 27 6.07 -5.76 4.36
N LEU A 28 6.45 -4.55 4.80
CA LEU A 28 5.66 -3.34 4.60
C LEU A 28 5.41 -3.07 3.11
N PHE A 29 6.43 -3.22 2.28
CA PHE A 29 6.33 -3.10 0.84
C PHE A 29 5.36 -4.13 0.24
N ALA A 30 5.46 -5.41 0.65
CA ALA A 30 4.57 -6.46 0.19
C ALA A 30 3.10 -6.19 0.58
N PHE A 31 2.84 -5.74 1.81
CA PHE A 31 1.50 -5.36 2.25
C PHE A 31 0.94 -4.17 1.48
N SER A 32 1.76 -3.14 1.27
CA SER A 32 1.38 -1.96 0.49
C SER A 32 1.01 -2.35 -0.95
N TYR A 33 1.85 -3.16 -1.60
CA TYR A 33 1.59 -3.64 -2.96
C TYR A 33 0.32 -4.50 -3.03
N ALA A 34 0.10 -5.40 -2.07
CA ALA A 34 -1.11 -6.21 -2.03
C ALA A 34 -2.38 -5.36 -1.88
N GLY A 35 -2.33 -4.30 -1.06
CA GLY A 35 -3.43 -3.34 -0.92
C GLY A 35 -3.70 -2.58 -2.22
N TRP A 36 -2.64 -2.04 -2.85
CA TRP A 36 -2.74 -1.39 -4.15
C TRP A 36 -3.27 -2.33 -5.23
N TYR A 37 -2.78 -3.56 -5.30
CA TYR A 37 -3.23 -4.56 -6.27
C TYR A 37 -4.72 -4.87 -6.12
N ARG A 38 -5.21 -5.04 -4.89
CA ARG A 38 -6.65 -5.25 -4.65
C ARG A 38 -7.51 -4.05 -5.01
N LEU A 39 -7.05 -2.83 -4.75
CA LEU A 39 -7.76 -1.60 -5.15
C LEU A 39 -7.92 -1.54 -6.69
N ASN A 40 -6.86 -1.87 -7.43
CA ASN A 40 -6.91 -1.84 -8.90
C ASN A 40 -7.74 -2.98 -9.50
N THR A 41 -7.79 -4.16 -8.87
CA THR A 41 -8.45 -5.35 -9.44
C THR A 41 -9.89 -5.53 -9.02
N ASN A 42 -10.31 -5.02 -7.86
CA ASN A 42 -11.63 -5.30 -7.30
C ASN A 42 -12.39 -4.03 -6.90
N ARG A 43 -13.49 -3.75 -7.60
CA ARG A 43 -14.38 -2.62 -7.32
C ARG A 43 -15.16 -2.77 -6.01
N GLU A 44 -15.59 -3.97 -5.63
CA GLU A 44 -16.27 -4.22 -4.35
C GLU A 44 -15.33 -3.94 -3.17
N PHE A 45 -14.05 -4.27 -3.33
CA PHE A 45 -13.03 -3.89 -2.36
C PHE A 45 -12.88 -2.36 -2.28
N ARG A 46 -12.85 -1.65 -3.43
CA ARG A 46 -12.88 -0.18 -3.44
C ARG A 46 -14.12 0.37 -2.74
N TYR A 47 -15.29 -0.24 -2.91
CA TYR A 47 -16.52 0.17 -2.22
C TYR A 47 -16.45 -0.09 -0.71
N TYR A 48 -15.88 -1.22 -0.28
CA TYR A 48 -15.60 -1.48 1.13
C TYR A 48 -14.67 -0.41 1.72
N VAL A 49 -13.59 -0.07 1.01
CA VAL A 49 -12.65 0.98 1.43
C VAL A 49 -13.33 2.34 1.44
N LYS A 50 -14.22 2.65 0.48
CA LYS A 50 -15.04 3.88 0.51
C LYS A 50 -15.81 4.02 1.81
N LYS A 51 -16.43 2.92 2.28
CA LYS A 51 -17.27 2.93 3.49
C LYS A 51 -16.47 3.02 4.79
N ASN A 52 -15.33 2.34 4.86
CA ASN A 52 -14.57 2.19 6.11
C ASN A 52 -13.38 3.14 6.21
N TYR A 53 -12.76 3.48 5.08
CA TYR A 53 -11.52 4.25 4.98
C TYR A 53 -11.55 5.23 3.79
N PRO A 54 -12.51 6.18 3.77
CA PRO A 54 -12.72 7.07 2.62
C PRO A 54 -11.47 7.89 2.25
N SER A 55 -10.68 8.32 3.23
CA SER A 55 -9.43 9.06 2.99
C SER A 55 -8.38 8.24 2.25
N ILE A 56 -8.33 6.91 2.47
CA ILE A 56 -7.40 6.01 1.76
C ILE A 56 -7.82 5.88 0.30
N LEU A 57 -9.12 5.69 0.04
CA LEU A 57 -9.64 5.61 -1.32
C LEU A 57 -9.39 6.92 -2.09
N GLU A 58 -9.58 8.05 -1.42
CA GLU A 58 -9.32 9.36 -2.02
C GLU A 58 -7.83 9.55 -2.36
N ALA A 59 -6.93 9.18 -1.46
CA ALA A 59 -5.49 9.19 -1.74
C ALA A 59 -5.14 8.27 -2.93
N TYR A 60 -5.75 7.07 -3.01
CA TYR A 60 -5.56 6.16 -4.14
C TYR A 60 -5.96 6.81 -5.47
N TYR A 61 -7.11 7.48 -5.53
CA TYR A 61 -7.51 8.21 -6.73
C TYR A 61 -6.58 9.36 -7.05
N GLN A 62 -6.27 10.22 -6.09
CA GLN A 62 -5.35 11.35 -6.30
C GLN A 62 -3.98 10.89 -6.81
N LEU A 63 -3.44 9.79 -6.28
CA LEU A 63 -2.20 9.20 -6.77
C LEU A 63 -2.32 8.71 -8.22
N GLY A 64 -3.41 8.01 -8.57
CA GLY A 64 -3.68 7.59 -9.95
C GLY A 64 -3.80 8.77 -10.92
N GLU A 65 -4.51 9.82 -10.51
CA GLU A 65 -4.73 11.02 -11.31
C GLU A 65 -3.45 11.84 -11.50
N THR A 66 -2.61 11.92 -10.47
CA THR A 66 -1.35 12.67 -10.53
C THR A 66 -0.27 11.92 -11.32
N LEU A 67 -0.21 10.59 -11.22
CA LEU A 67 0.78 9.78 -11.92
C LEU A 67 0.38 9.42 -13.36
N GLY A 68 -0.91 9.12 -13.58
CA GLY A 68 -1.44 8.64 -14.85
C GLY A 68 -2.27 9.67 -15.63
N GLY A 69 -2.62 10.80 -15.02
CA GLY A 69 -3.41 11.87 -15.66
C GLY A 69 -4.89 11.50 -15.91
N ASP A 70 -5.32 10.29 -15.58
CA ASP A 70 -6.65 9.78 -15.90
C ASP A 70 -7.55 9.70 -14.67
N LYS A 71 -8.76 10.28 -14.78
CA LYS A 71 -9.81 10.24 -13.75
C LYS A 71 -10.85 9.13 -13.97
N SER A 72 -10.68 8.32 -15.02
CA SER A 72 -11.65 7.32 -15.46
C SER A 72 -12.11 6.38 -14.36
N ILE A 73 -11.19 5.92 -13.51
CA ILE A 73 -11.46 4.97 -12.42
C ILE A 73 -12.41 5.60 -11.38
N ARG A 74 -12.15 6.83 -10.94
CA ARG A 74 -12.99 7.53 -9.95
C ARG A 74 -14.39 7.77 -10.53
N THR A 75 -14.46 8.35 -11.73
CA THR A 75 -15.73 8.67 -12.38
C THR A 75 -16.56 7.41 -12.64
N TYR A 76 -15.91 6.32 -13.07
CA TYR A 76 -16.57 5.03 -13.27
C TYR A 76 -17.19 4.50 -11.98
N ASP A 77 -16.43 4.48 -10.89
CA ASP A 77 -16.91 3.98 -9.60
C ASP A 77 -18.05 4.84 -9.04
N GLU A 78 -17.93 6.17 -9.12
CA GLU A 78 -18.98 7.09 -8.68
C GLU A 78 -20.28 6.87 -9.45
N ASN A 79 -20.22 6.74 -10.78
CA ASN A 79 -21.39 6.49 -11.60
C ASN A 79 -22.11 5.18 -11.22
N ILE A 80 -21.35 4.09 -11.05
CA ILE A 80 -21.92 2.80 -10.64
C ILE A 80 -22.57 2.91 -9.26
N TRP A 81 -21.86 3.50 -8.30
CA TRP A 81 -22.38 3.60 -6.94
C TRP A 81 -23.60 4.52 -6.84
N GLN A 82 -23.66 5.60 -7.61
CA GLN A 82 -24.84 6.47 -7.66
C GLN A 82 -26.05 5.72 -8.25
N GLN A 83 -25.85 4.95 -9.33
CA GLN A 83 -26.91 4.12 -9.92
C GLN A 83 -27.42 3.07 -8.93
N GLU A 84 -26.53 2.38 -8.20
CA GLU A 84 -26.92 1.42 -7.17
C GLU A 84 -27.67 2.06 -6.00
N GLN A 85 -27.35 3.30 -5.62
CA GLN A 85 -28.10 4.03 -4.60
C GLN A 85 -29.48 4.44 -5.10
N GLN A 86 -29.60 4.84 -6.37
CA GLN A 86 -30.89 5.21 -6.96
C GLN A 86 -31.81 4.01 -7.13
N ALA A 87 -31.28 2.86 -7.53
CA ALA A 87 -32.05 1.61 -7.67
C ALA A 87 -32.51 1.00 -6.33
N LYS A 88 -31.89 1.41 -5.21
CA LYS A 88 -32.26 0.98 -3.85
C LYS A 88 -33.28 1.91 -3.18
N LYS A 89 -33.57 3.06 -3.78
CA LYS A 89 -34.60 4.02 -3.31
C LYS A 89 -35.94 3.70 -3.95
#